data_AF-A0A2T4VGP2-F1
#
_entry.id   AF-A0A2T4VGP2-F1
#
_cell.length_a   1.000
_cell.length_b   1.000
_cell.length_c   1.000
_cell.angle_alpha   90.00
_cell.angle_beta   90.00
_cell.angle_gamma   90.00
#
_symmetry.space_group_name_H-M   'P 1'
#
loop_
_entity.id
_entity.type
_entity.pdbx_description
1 polymer ?
#
loop_
_entity_poly.entity_id
_entity_poly.type
_entity_poly.pdbx_seq_one_letter_code
_entity_poly.pdbx_strand_id
1 'polypeptide(L)'
;MSPACKNPPSHLTDPWAVPVPVAPAGFTALHAIHAGCAVQVDLGRIGPFGFSARPEPETELLYSDLQTNADGNISLRLGSGRAGFYSGKYLKGVGRTPLAANWCHPTDRYHSSGHLLPSAAAREYLVSCYLEELGAGDSLVVCEGLLLAPLPPDAERYVESIFPGLDPCHLAPADRRLQAITVKDAGFARLSNFVWAFSQWRGGAPFMIELFLRMTRYLGGPSQPEVRPGDVTPDALAERLERAIERLVHHFERFFQAGVYWGSFHNNFTADGRFLDLETPVVLGGPFIGLISTSGKLPESVDLAGSRIFVGCEVLHCLQQIRTFLAFVIDRLEWLGRNDGSGGELERRFLWDTAEALRARFPRSHWLHDVRALGEKLTVALTSTLALPREATAELSALVEAQCSVMLNQEPRHTGTIRLVPVKMRIANPEPAFSVTAGVPRFLEGLVGQTRVGRTFNTALGQVDGAEDVTTALQALREAEATIRGSVREQRTGQRPGREPLLTPG
;
A
#
# COMPACT_ATOMS: atom_id res chain seq x y z
N MET A 1 28.12 -5.47 15.12
CA MET A 1 27.34 -6.27 16.08
C MET A 1 25.92 -5.73 16.07
N SER A 2 25.01 -6.37 15.35
CA SER A 2 23.59 -5.97 15.36
C SER A 2 22.98 -6.31 16.72
N PRO A 3 22.13 -5.45 17.29
CA PRO A 3 21.38 -5.80 18.48
C PRO A 3 20.47 -6.97 18.13
N ALA A 4 20.64 -8.08 18.83
CA ALA A 4 19.78 -9.25 18.68
C ALA A 4 18.32 -8.86 18.96
N CYS A 5 17.43 -9.10 17.99
CA CYS A 5 15.98 -9.06 18.19
C CYS A 5 15.61 -10.06 19.30
N LYS A 6 15.36 -9.55 20.50
CA LYS A 6 15.10 -10.36 21.71
C LYS A 6 13.64 -10.79 21.90
N ASN A 7 12.74 -10.46 20.97
CA ASN A 7 11.35 -10.87 21.04
C ASN A 7 11.04 -11.79 19.86
N PRO A 8 10.40 -12.95 20.07
CA PRO A 8 9.90 -13.76 18.96
C PRO A 8 9.01 -12.89 18.06
N PRO A 9 9.04 -13.07 16.73
CA PRO A 9 8.26 -12.24 15.83
C PRO A 9 6.78 -12.33 16.21
N SER A 10 6.17 -11.18 16.50
CA SER A 10 4.81 -11.06 17.07
C SER A 10 3.69 -11.68 16.22
N HIS A 11 4.01 -12.07 14.99
CA HIS A 11 3.08 -12.61 13.99
C HIS A 11 2.80 -14.10 14.15
N LEU A 12 3.65 -14.85 14.86
CA LEU A 12 3.46 -16.29 15.11
C LEU A 12 2.11 -16.62 15.79
N THR A 13 1.55 -15.62 16.46
CA THR A 13 0.34 -15.72 17.27
C THR A 13 -0.79 -14.82 16.74
N ASP A 14 -0.60 -14.14 15.60
CA ASP A 14 -1.70 -13.37 14.98
C ASP A 14 -2.84 -14.34 14.60
N PRO A 15 -4.11 -14.06 14.95
CA PRO A 15 -5.21 -15.00 14.72
C PRO A 15 -5.50 -15.25 13.23
N TRP A 16 -5.02 -14.37 12.36
CA TRP A 16 -5.14 -14.44 10.90
C TRP A 16 -3.92 -15.06 10.20
N ALA A 17 -2.90 -15.49 10.95
CA ALA A 17 -1.69 -16.06 10.36
C ALA A 17 -1.89 -17.54 9.98
N VAL A 18 -1.51 -17.88 8.75
CA VAL A 18 -1.52 -19.25 8.22
C VAL A 18 -0.06 -19.67 8.00
N PRO A 19 0.43 -20.71 8.69
CA PRO A 19 1.78 -21.19 8.45
C PRO A 19 1.88 -21.75 7.04
N VAL A 20 3.04 -21.57 6.41
CA VAL A 20 3.35 -22.01 5.05
C VAL A 20 4.76 -22.57 5.08
N PRO A 21 4.97 -23.86 4.76
CA PRO A 21 6.30 -24.44 4.73
C PRO A 21 7.14 -23.76 3.65
N VAL A 22 8.37 -23.43 4.00
CA VAL A 22 9.35 -22.85 3.07
C VAL A 22 10.64 -23.67 3.09
N ALA A 23 11.39 -23.58 2.00
CA ALA A 23 12.71 -24.16 1.86
C ALA A 23 13.71 -23.09 1.39
N PRO A 24 15.01 -23.22 1.70
CA PRO A 24 16.05 -22.38 1.11
C PRO A 24 15.97 -22.37 -0.42
N ALA A 25 16.21 -21.21 -1.02
CA ALA A 25 16.11 -20.99 -2.45
C ALA A 25 17.35 -20.26 -3.00
N GLY A 26 17.64 -20.43 -4.29
CA GLY A 26 18.83 -19.89 -4.97
C GLY A 26 18.79 -18.40 -5.28
N PHE A 27 18.25 -17.57 -4.39
CA PHE A 27 18.15 -16.12 -4.58
C PHE A 27 19.42 -15.40 -4.11
N THR A 28 19.89 -14.44 -4.90
CA THR A 28 20.99 -13.54 -4.55
C THR A 28 20.44 -12.22 -4.02
N ALA A 29 20.78 -11.86 -2.79
CA ALA A 29 20.30 -10.64 -2.15
C ALA A 29 21.04 -9.39 -2.66
N LEU A 30 20.31 -8.30 -2.87
CA LEU A 30 20.88 -6.97 -3.12
C LEU A 30 21.79 -6.53 -1.96
N HIS A 31 21.31 -6.77 -0.73
CA HIS A 31 21.98 -6.46 0.54
C HIS A 31 22.26 -7.73 1.33
N ALA A 32 23.50 -7.88 1.80
CA ALA A 32 23.95 -9.08 2.51
C ALA A 32 23.13 -9.41 3.77
N ILE A 33 22.59 -8.39 4.45
CA ILE A 33 21.74 -8.56 5.64
C ILE A 33 20.44 -9.34 5.35
N HIS A 34 20.01 -9.41 4.09
CA HIS A 34 18.80 -10.13 3.67
C HIS A 34 19.09 -11.50 3.07
N ALA A 35 20.33 -11.99 3.10
CA ALA A 35 20.67 -13.31 2.56
C ALA A 35 19.85 -14.45 3.19
N GLY A 36 19.51 -14.34 4.48
CA GLY A 36 18.64 -15.30 5.17
C GLY A 36 17.17 -15.30 4.71
N CYS A 37 16.75 -14.32 3.90
CA CYS A 37 15.40 -14.25 3.33
C CYS A 37 15.28 -15.00 1.99
N ALA A 38 16.35 -15.68 1.54
CA ALA A 38 16.37 -16.49 0.33
C ALA A 38 15.61 -17.81 0.53
N VAL A 39 14.28 -17.73 0.60
CA VAL A 39 13.37 -18.85 0.79
C VAL A 39 12.26 -18.87 -0.25
N GLN A 40 11.73 -20.05 -0.54
CA GLN A 40 10.57 -20.24 -1.39
C GLN A 40 9.57 -21.18 -0.73
N VAL A 41 8.28 -21.05 -1.07
CA VAL A 41 7.24 -21.97 -0.59
C VAL A 41 7.53 -23.38 -1.08
N ASP A 42 7.52 -24.32 -0.14
CA ASP A 42 7.66 -25.75 -0.44
C ASP A 42 6.28 -26.37 -0.66
N LEU A 43 5.83 -26.34 -1.91
CA LEU A 43 4.52 -26.91 -2.31
C LEU A 43 4.43 -28.42 -2.02
N GLY A 44 5.54 -29.15 -2.00
CA GLY A 44 5.57 -30.59 -1.73
C GLY A 44 5.20 -30.94 -0.29
N ARG A 45 5.33 -29.97 0.63
CA ARG A 45 4.96 -30.10 2.05
C ARG A 45 3.53 -29.62 2.35
N ILE A 46 2.82 -29.07 1.37
CA ILE A 46 1.43 -28.65 1.52
C ILE A 46 0.53 -29.82 1.10
N GLY A 47 0.00 -30.56 2.10
CA GLY A 47 -0.91 -31.68 1.87
C GLY A 47 -2.35 -31.24 1.55
N PRO A 48 -3.19 -32.13 0.99
CA PRO A 48 -4.58 -31.83 0.62
C PRO A 48 -5.48 -31.37 1.78
N PHE A 49 -5.20 -31.82 3.02
CA PHE A 49 -6.03 -31.54 4.21
C PHE A 49 -5.21 -31.32 5.49
N GLY A 50 -4.00 -30.78 5.39
CA GLY A 50 -3.20 -30.44 6.56
C GLY A 50 -1.73 -30.21 6.25
N PHE A 51 -1.05 -29.53 7.19
CA PHE A 51 0.41 -29.54 7.29
C PHE A 51 0.86 -30.98 7.59
N SER A 52 2.07 -31.34 7.16
CA SER A 52 2.62 -32.68 7.36
C SER A 52 2.50 -33.13 8.83
N ALA A 53 2.44 -34.45 9.08
CA ALA A 53 2.22 -35.02 10.42
C ALA A 53 3.32 -34.71 11.46
N ARG A 54 4.38 -34.00 11.08
CA ARG A 54 5.44 -33.56 11.99
C ARG A 54 5.30 -32.05 12.25
N PRO A 55 5.46 -31.60 13.51
CA PRO A 55 5.59 -30.18 13.78
C PRO A 55 6.79 -29.64 13.01
N GLU A 56 6.53 -28.74 12.07
CA GLU A 56 7.58 -28.11 11.28
C GLU A 56 8.37 -27.15 12.19
N PRO A 57 9.71 -27.11 12.09
CA PRO A 57 10.50 -26.12 12.83
C PRO A 57 10.03 -24.71 12.45
N GLU A 58 9.91 -23.80 13.43
CA GLU A 58 9.49 -22.40 13.16
C GLU A 58 10.37 -21.71 12.11
N THR A 59 11.65 -22.07 12.04
CA THR A 59 12.62 -21.56 11.05
C THR A 59 12.32 -21.98 9.60
N GLU A 60 11.44 -22.95 9.41
CA GLU A 60 11.00 -23.46 8.11
C GLU A 60 9.56 -23.03 7.79
N LEU A 61 9.00 -22.10 8.57
CA LEU A 61 7.65 -21.58 8.39
C LEU A 61 7.66 -20.10 8.05
N LEU A 62 6.94 -19.75 7.00
CA LEU A 62 6.47 -18.40 6.70
C LEU A 62 5.00 -18.28 7.08
N TYR A 63 4.56 -17.12 7.55
CA TYR A 63 3.18 -16.90 8.01
C TYR A 63 2.46 -15.98 7.04
N SER A 64 1.59 -16.55 6.21
CA SER A 64 0.77 -15.83 5.26
C SER A 64 -0.50 -15.31 5.95
N ASP A 65 -0.85 -14.04 5.79
CA ASP A 65 -1.98 -13.44 6.52
C ASP A 65 -3.30 -13.46 5.74
N LEU A 66 -4.37 -13.70 6.48
CA LEU A 66 -5.75 -13.70 6.01
C LEU A 66 -6.39 -12.32 6.09
N GLN A 67 -7.12 -11.96 5.04
CA GLN A 67 -7.69 -10.63 4.88
C GLN A 67 -9.13 -10.72 4.36
N THR A 68 -9.98 -9.81 4.81
CA THR A 68 -11.33 -9.65 4.26
C THR A 68 -11.70 -8.18 4.29
N ASN A 69 -12.14 -7.61 3.16
CA ASN A 69 -12.61 -6.23 3.16
C ASN A 69 -14.09 -6.19 3.53
N ALA A 70 -14.49 -5.16 4.27
CA ALA A 70 -15.87 -5.00 4.73
C ALA A 70 -16.85 -4.56 3.61
N ASP A 71 -16.35 -4.01 2.50
CA ASP A 71 -17.13 -3.34 1.44
C ASP A 71 -17.43 -4.19 0.20
N GLY A 72 -16.61 -5.18 -0.15
CA GLY A 72 -16.81 -5.93 -1.40
C GLY A 72 -16.40 -7.39 -1.39
N ASN A 73 -15.62 -7.85 -0.39
CA ASN A 73 -14.93 -9.15 -0.46
C ASN A 73 -15.29 -10.10 0.69
N ILE A 74 -16.40 -9.90 1.42
CA ILE A 74 -16.81 -10.87 2.46
C ILE A 74 -17.03 -12.28 1.87
N SER A 75 -17.39 -12.38 0.59
CA SER A 75 -17.55 -13.66 -0.14
C SER A 75 -16.28 -14.16 -0.85
N LEU A 76 -15.25 -13.33 -1.01
CA LEU A 76 -14.00 -13.64 -1.71
C LEU A 76 -12.82 -13.44 -0.75
N ARG A 77 -12.44 -14.52 -0.06
CA ARG A 77 -11.35 -14.50 0.92
C ARG A 77 -10.05 -14.01 0.26
N LEU A 78 -9.59 -12.84 0.69
CA LEU A 78 -8.27 -12.33 0.35
C LEU A 78 -7.22 -12.87 1.33
N GLY A 79 -5.98 -12.88 0.90
CA GLY A 79 -4.85 -13.21 1.74
C GLY A 79 -3.55 -13.04 0.98
N SER A 80 -2.44 -13.21 1.68
CA SER A 80 -1.12 -13.06 1.07
C SER A 80 -0.78 -14.25 0.15
N GLY A 81 -1.36 -14.26 -1.05
CA GLY A 81 -1.23 -15.35 -2.03
C GLY A 81 0.19 -15.66 -2.51
N ARG A 82 1.09 -14.68 -2.41
CA ARG A 82 2.50 -14.77 -2.78
C ARG A 82 3.45 -14.17 -1.76
N ALA A 83 3.00 -14.06 -0.52
CA ALA A 83 3.71 -13.34 0.52
C ALA A 83 3.46 -13.88 1.93
N GLY A 84 4.28 -13.44 2.88
CA GLY A 84 4.03 -13.61 4.30
C GLY A 84 5.23 -13.24 5.17
N PHE A 85 5.06 -13.40 6.47
CA PHE A 85 6.04 -13.04 7.49
C PHE A 85 7.04 -14.18 7.73
N TYR A 86 8.33 -13.92 7.61
CA TYR A 86 9.43 -14.86 7.83
C TYR A 86 10.58 -14.17 8.54
N SER A 87 11.02 -14.70 9.68
CA SER A 87 12.18 -14.18 10.43
C SER A 87 12.15 -12.66 10.70
N GLY A 88 10.98 -12.12 11.03
CA GLY A 88 10.80 -10.69 11.29
C GLY A 88 10.75 -9.80 10.04
N LYS A 89 10.63 -10.38 8.85
CA LYS A 89 10.43 -9.67 7.58
C LYS A 89 9.13 -10.09 6.91
N TYR A 90 8.53 -9.19 6.13
CA TYR A 90 7.44 -9.53 5.21
C TYR A 90 8.04 -9.72 3.82
N LEU A 91 7.96 -10.94 3.31
CA LEU A 91 8.54 -11.34 2.03
C LEU A 91 7.44 -11.46 0.99
N LYS A 92 7.66 -10.95 -0.22
CA LYS A 92 6.72 -11.03 -1.36
C LYS A 92 7.43 -11.57 -2.58
N GLY A 93 6.80 -12.47 -3.31
CA GLY A 93 7.43 -13.22 -4.42
C GLY A 93 8.03 -14.56 -4.00
N VAL A 94 7.69 -15.06 -2.80
CA VAL A 94 8.21 -16.31 -2.24
C VAL A 94 7.63 -17.57 -2.90
N GLY A 95 6.80 -17.43 -3.94
CA GLY A 95 6.02 -18.52 -4.50
C GLY A 95 4.61 -18.61 -3.90
N ARG A 96 3.86 -19.58 -4.40
CA ARG A 96 2.41 -19.67 -4.20
C ARG A 96 2.08 -20.16 -2.79
N THR A 97 1.28 -19.40 -2.05
CA THR A 97 0.77 -19.83 -0.73
C THR A 97 -0.61 -20.49 -0.87
N PRO A 98 -1.12 -21.16 0.19
CA PRO A 98 -2.51 -21.62 0.23
C PRO A 98 -3.56 -20.50 0.05
N LEU A 99 -3.15 -19.24 0.18
CA LEU A 99 -4.02 -18.06 0.09
C LEU A 99 -4.01 -17.39 -1.28
N ALA A 100 -3.43 -18.01 -2.31
CA ALA A 100 -3.39 -17.48 -3.67
C ALA A 100 -4.77 -17.36 -4.36
N ALA A 101 -5.84 -17.83 -3.71
CA ALA A 101 -7.26 -17.61 -4.06
C ALA A 101 -7.65 -17.96 -5.52
N ASN A 102 -6.85 -18.74 -6.24
CA ASN A 102 -7.08 -19.13 -7.64
C ASN A 102 -8.39 -19.91 -7.87
N TRP A 103 -9.05 -20.41 -6.81
CA TRP A 103 -10.37 -21.01 -6.87
C TRP A 103 -11.49 -20.00 -7.14
N CYS A 104 -11.29 -18.71 -6.85
CA CYS A 104 -12.30 -17.69 -7.12
C CYS A 104 -12.11 -16.98 -8.46
N HIS A 105 -10.88 -16.88 -8.97
CA HIS A 105 -10.57 -16.29 -10.28
C HIS A 105 -9.56 -17.16 -11.06
N PRO A 106 -10.01 -18.23 -11.75
CA PRO A 106 -9.12 -19.13 -12.50
C PRO A 106 -8.31 -18.45 -13.62
N THR A 107 -8.73 -17.26 -14.03
CA THR A 107 -8.06 -16.45 -15.06
C THR A 107 -7.07 -15.43 -14.49
N ASP A 108 -7.02 -15.23 -13.17
CA ASP A 108 -6.01 -14.38 -12.53
C ASP A 108 -4.67 -15.12 -12.45
N ARG A 109 -4.08 -15.30 -13.63
CA ARG A 109 -2.78 -15.97 -13.76
C ARG A 109 -1.72 -15.17 -13.05
N TYR A 110 -1.70 -13.84 -13.24
CA TYR A 110 -0.69 -12.94 -12.70
C TYR A 110 -0.44 -13.13 -11.20
N HIS A 111 -1.49 -13.10 -10.37
CA HIS A 111 -1.32 -13.19 -8.91
C HIS A 111 -1.27 -14.64 -8.39
N SER A 112 -1.80 -15.61 -9.13
CA SER A 112 -1.98 -16.99 -8.64
C SER A 112 -0.72 -17.87 -8.65
N SER A 113 0.33 -17.46 -9.35
CA SER A 113 1.58 -18.24 -9.44
C SER A 113 2.51 -18.13 -8.25
N GLY A 114 2.36 -17.08 -7.44
CA GLY A 114 3.38 -16.76 -6.44
C GLY A 114 4.56 -15.94 -6.97
N HIS A 115 4.64 -15.71 -8.28
CA HIS A 115 5.75 -15.00 -8.92
C HIS A 115 5.62 -13.49 -8.69
N LEU A 116 6.75 -12.84 -8.45
CA LEU A 116 6.89 -11.38 -8.46
C LEU A 116 7.86 -10.99 -9.56
N LEU A 117 7.40 -10.11 -10.45
CA LEU A 117 8.20 -9.58 -11.54
C LEU A 117 9.37 -8.75 -11.00
N PRO A 118 10.60 -8.94 -11.51
CA PRO A 118 11.76 -8.10 -11.22
C PRO A 118 11.51 -6.61 -11.37
N SER A 119 10.78 -6.16 -12.41
CA SER A 119 10.44 -4.74 -12.59
C SER A 119 9.55 -4.21 -11.46
N ALA A 120 8.60 -5.02 -10.98
CA ALA A 120 7.75 -4.68 -9.85
C ALA A 120 8.56 -4.60 -8.55
N ALA A 121 9.46 -5.57 -8.30
CA ALA A 121 10.35 -5.55 -7.15
C ALA A 121 11.32 -4.36 -7.15
N ALA A 122 11.87 -4.02 -8.32
CA ALA A 122 12.72 -2.85 -8.52
C ALA A 122 11.94 -1.57 -8.24
N ARG A 123 10.70 -1.44 -8.73
CA ARG A 123 9.80 -0.32 -8.39
C ARG A 123 9.59 -0.20 -6.88
N GLU A 124 9.26 -1.30 -6.20
CA GLU A 124 9.03 -1.29 -4.74
C GLU A 124 10.26 -0.74 -3.99
N TYR A 125 11.45 -1.21 -4.36
CA TYR A 125 12.71 -0.82 -3.72
C TYR A 125 13.08 0.64 -4.04
N LEU A 126 13.07 1.03 -5.32
CA LEU A 126 13.50 2.34 -5.74
C LEU A 126 12.54 3.45 -5.28
N VAL A 127 11.22 3.20 -5.25
CA VAL A 127 10.26 4.18 -4.71
C VAL A 127 10.42 4.36 -3.20
N SER A 128 10.81 3.30 -2.48
CA SER A 128 11.16 3.37 -1.05
C SER A 128 12.39 4.25 -0.84
N CYS A 129 13.48 4.02 -1.60
CA CYS A 129 14.68 4.86 -1.55
C CYS A 129 14.39 6.33 -1.90
N TYR A 130 13.54 6.56 -2.90
CA TYR A 130 13.12 7.88 -3.33
C TYR A 130 12.39 8.64 -2.21
N LEU A 131 11.39 8.01 -1.59
CA LEU A 131 10.60 8.63 -0.53
C LEU A 131 11.41 8.80 0.76
N GLU A 132 12.27 7.85 1.12
CA GLU A 132 13.21 8.01 2.24
C GLU A 132 14.11 9.24 2.07
N GLU A 133 14.66 9.48 0.88
CA GLU A 133 15.52 10.63 0.62
C GLU A 133 14.77 11.97 0.66
N LEU A 134 13.46 11.94 0.36
CA LEU A 134 12.53 13.04 0.59
C LEU A 134 12.09 13.17 2.05
N GLY A 135 12.54 12.26 2.92
CA GLY A 135 12.18 12.20 4.33
C GLY A 135 10.82 11.55 4.59
N ALA A 136 10.14 11.01 3.56
CA ALA A 136 8.83 10.35 3.59
C ALA A 136 8.89 8.82 3.57
N GLY A 137 9.95 8.22 4.12
CA GLY A 137 10.03 6.75 4.24
C GLY A 137 9.03 6.18 5.25
N ASP A 138 8.70 6.94 6.29
CA ASP A 138 7.80 6.53 7.37
C ASP A 138 6.32 6.43 6.95
N SER A 139 5.96 6.98 5.79
CA SER A 139 4.63 6.80 5.22
C SER A 139 4.43 5.46 4.53
N LEU A 140 5.49 4.66 4.38
CA LEU A 140 5.46 3.33 3.77
C LEU A 140 5.75 2.22 4.78
N VAL A 141 5.29 1.02 4.45
CA VAL A 141 6.03 -0.19 4.80
C VAL A 141 7.17 -0.32 3.78
N VAL A 142 8.32 0.25 4.16
CA VAL A 142 9.52 0.36 3.33
C VAL A 142 9.97 -1.00 2.78
N CYS A 143 10.28 -1.03 1.48
CA CYS A 143 11.05 -2.11 0.88
C CYS A 143 12.54 -1.89 1.17
N GLU A 144 13.07 -2.61 2.14
CA GLU A 144 14.45 -2.49 2.63
C GLU A 144 15.46 -3.11 1.66
N GLY A 145 14.99 -3.96 0.75
CA GLY A 145 15.82 -4.62 -0.26
C GLY A 145 15.04 -5.63 -1.07
N LEU A 146 15.75 -6.29 -1.97
CA LEU A 146 15.20 -7.38 -2.77
C LEU A 146 16.24 -8.47 -3.00
N LEU A 147 15.79 -9.63 -3.45
CA LEU A 147 16.61 -10.73 -3.90
C LEU A 147 16.19 -11.13 -5.31
N LEU A 148 17.14 -11.59 -6.13
CA LEU A 148 16.91 -12.02 -7.50
C LEU A 148 17.43 -13.43 -7.73
N ALA A 149 16.73 -14.20 -8.55
CA ALA A 149 17.20 -15.48 -9.08
C ALA A 149 16.88 -15.56 -10.58
N PRO A 150 17.57 -16.41 -11.36
CA PRO A 150 17.11 -16.76 -12.70
C PRO A 150 15.70 -17.35 -12.64
N LEU A 151 14.90 -17.05 -13.65
CA LEU A 151 13.61 -17.69 -13.87
C LEU A 151 13.86 -19.14 -14.32
N PRO A 152 13.23 -20.15 -13.69
CA PRO A 152 13.33 -21.53 -14.13
C PRO A 152 12.83 -21.68 -15.58
N PRO A 153 13.47 -22.51 -16.44
CA PRO A 153 13.07 -22.65 -17.84
C PRO A 153 11.62 -23.08 -18.06
N ASP A 154 11.05 -23.83 -17.12
CA ASP A 154 9.64 -24.25 -17.13
C ASP A 154 8.66 -23.11 -16.80
N ALA A 155 9.13 -22.04 -16.16
CA ALA A 155 8.34 -20.87 -15.84
C ALA A 155 8.27 -19.82 -16.97
N GLU A 156 9.06 -19.93 -18.04
CA GLU A 156 8.99 -19.02 -19.20
C GLU A 156 7.61 -19.05 -19.87
N ARG A 157 7.09 -20.26 -20.14
CA ARG A 157 5.72 -20.45 -20.67
C ARG A 157 4.65 -19.85 -19.77
N TYR A 158 4.93 -19.80 -18.47
CA TYR A 158 4.02 -19.21 -17.52
C TYR A 158 4.00 -17.67 -17.63
N VAL A 159 5.15 -17.01 -17.82
CA VAL A 159 5.22 -15.57 -18.11
C VAL A 159 4.39 -15.21 -19.36
N GLU A 160 4.48 -16.01 -20.43
CA GLU A 160 3.63 -15.85 -21.62
C GLU A 160 2.14 -15.99 -21.28
N SER A 161 1.81 -16.88 -20.34
CA SER A 161 0.43 -17.13 -19.93
C SER A 161 -0.19 -16.00 -19.10
N ILE A 162 0.64 -15.20 -18.40
CA ILE A 162 0.22 -14.03 -17.61
C ILE A 162 -0.30 -12.92 -18.53
N PHE A 163 0.38 -12.71 -19.65
CA PHE A 163 0.10 -11.63 -20.59
C PHE A 163 -0.38 -12.19 -21.94
N PRO A 164 -1.57 -12.81 -21.99
CA PRO A 164 -2.03 -13.46 -23.21
C PRO A 164 -2.15 -12.46 -24.37
N GLY A 165 -1.50 -12.79 -25.49
CA GLY A 165 -1.50 -11.95 -26.70
C GLY A 165 -0.42 -10.86 -26.71
N LEU A 166 0.34 -10.69 -25.63
CA LEU A 166 1.55 -9.87 -25.65
C LEU A 166 2.70 -10.71 -26.19
N ASP A 167 3.37 -10.24 -27.24
CA ASP A 167 4.62 -10.84 -27.69
C ASP A 167 5.65 -10.74 -26.54
N PRO A 168 6.24 -11.87 -26.08
CA PRO A 168 7.25 -11.85 -25.02
C PRO A 168 8.41 -10.89 -25.32
N CYS A 169 8.75 -10.62 -26.59
CA CYS A 169 9.79 -9.65 -26.92
C CYS A 169 9.50 -8.22 -26.44
N HIS A 170 8.22 -7.89 -26.17
CA HIS A 170 7.80 -6.62 -25.59
C HIS A 170 7.92 -6.57 -24.05
N LEU A 171 8.15 -7.70 -23.39
CA LEU A 171 8.46 -7.72 -21.96
C LEU A 171 9.91 -7.27 -21.74
N ALA A 172 10.11 -6.54 -20.64
CA ALA A 172 11.43 -6.18 -20.15
C ALA A 172 12.33 -7.44 -20.06
N PRO A 173 13.59 -7.39 -20.51
CA PRO A 173 14.52 -8.51 -20.39
C PRO A 173 14.56 -9.11 -18.98
N ALA A 174 14.55 -8.27 -17.93
CA ALA A 174 14.56 -8.73 -16.55
C ALA A 174 13.30 -9.58 -16.24
N ASP A 175 12.11 -9.10 -16.61
CA ASP A 175 10.83 -9.77 -16.36
C ASP A 175 10.66 -11.10 -17.10
N ARG A 176 11.40 -11.29 -18.19
CA ARG A 176 11.41 -12.56 -18.92
C ARG A 176 12.33 -13.61 -18.33
N ARG A 177 13.42 -13.19 -17.69
CA ARG A 177 14.56 -14.06 -17.38
C ARG A 177 14.81 -14.24 -15.90
N LEU A 178 14.23 -13.39 -15.06
CA LEU A 178 14.49 -13.36 -13.63
C LEU A 178 13.19 -13.46 -12.83
N GLN A 179 13.35 -13.75 -11.54
CA GLN A 179 12.31 -13.68 -10.53
C GLN A 179 12.83 -12.93 -9.30
N ALA A 180 11.93 -12.33 -8.54
CA ALA A 180 12.32 -11.50 -7.41
C ALA A 180 11.58 -11.84 -6.11
N ILE A 181 12.23 -11.54 -4.99
CA ILE A 181 11.61 -11.44 -3.67
C ILE A 181 11.86 -10.03 -3.14
N THR A 182 10.82 -9.30 -2.71
CA THR A 182 11.01 -8.05 -1.95
C THR A 182 10.98 -8.30 -0.45
N VAL A 183 11.76 -7.52 0.28
CA VAL A 183 11.95 -7.62 1.74
C VAL A 183 11.46 -6.35 2.39
N LYS A 184 10.47 -6.48 3.28
CA LYS A 184 9.87 -5.39 4.04
C LYS A 184 9.93 -5.68 5.53
N ASP A 185 9.82 -4.66 6.36
CA ASP A 185 9.66 -4.85 7.80
C ASP A 185 8.33 -5.56 8.14
N ALA A 186 8.35 -6.48 9.11
CA ALA A 186 7.18 -7.27 9.48
C ALA A 186 6.17 -6.53 10.38
N GLY A 187 6.47 -5.36 10.95
CA GLY A 187 5.68 -4.75 12.02
C GLY A 187 4.35 -4.10 11.63
N PHE A 188 3.46 -4.77 10.90
CA PHE A 188 2.16 -4.22 10.51
C PHE A 188 1.03 -5.27 10.44
N ALA A 189 -0.21 -4.77 10.47
CA ALA A 189 -1.41 -5.47 10.06
C ALA A 189 -2.28 -4.50 9.25
N ARG A 190 -3.27 -4.98 8.52
CA ARG A 190 -4.27 -4.20 7.78
C ARG A 190 -5.60 -4.21 8.53
N LEU A 191 -6.47 -3.23 8.26
CA LEU A 191 -7.84 -3.24 8.78
C LEU A 191 -8.60 -4.52 8.35
N SER A 192 -8.31 -5.02 7.15
CA SER A 192 -8.89 -6.26 6.62
C SER A 192 -8.50 -7.52 7.39
N ASN A 193 -7.37 -7.53 8.10
CA ASN A 193 -7.01 -8.63 9.01
C ASN A 193 -7.97 -8.65 10.22
N PHE A 194 -8.32 -7.47 10.76
CA PHE A 194 -9.26 -7.36 11.87
C PHE A 194 -10.69 -7.69 11.47
N VAL A 195 -11.14 -7.28 10.28
CA VAL A 195 -12.45 -7.70 9.73
C VAL A 195 -12.55 -9.21 9.68
N TRP A 196 -11.51 -9.89 9.20
CA TRP A 196 -11.46 -11.35 9.19
C TRP A 196 -11.54 -11.91 10.62
N ALA A 197 -10.74 -11.39 11.57
CA ALA A 197 -10.73 -11.87 12.95
C ALA A 197 -12.08 -11.70 13.66
N PHE A 198 -12.74 -10.55 13.51
CA PHE A 198 -14.08 -10.32 14.07
C PHE A 198 -15.16 -11.19 13.41
N SER A 199 -14.98 -11.54 12.13
CA SER A 199 -15.88 -12.45 11.41
C SER A 199 -15.72 -13.90 11.87
N GLN A 200 -14.51 -14.31 12.24
CA GLN A 200 -14.18 -15.66 12.75
C GLN A 200 -14.24 -15.76 14.28
N TRP A 201 -14.93 -14.83 14.95
CA TRP A 201 -15.02 -14.73 16.40
C TRP A 201 -15.31 -16.08 17.06
N ARG A 202 -14.43 -16.49 17.99
CA ARG A 202 -14.53 -17.78 18.68
C ARG A 202 -15.04 -17.70 20.13
N GLY A 203 -15.36 -16.50 20.62
CA GLY A 203 -15.83 -16.28 21.99
C GLY A 203 -14.69 -16.23 23.04
N GLY A 204 -15.01 -15.69 24.21
CA GLY A 204 -14.16 -15.74 25.41
C GLY A 204 -13.17 -14.58 25.62
N ALA A 205 -12.90 -14.27 26.89
CA ALA A 205 -12.02 -13.18 27.31
C ALA A 205 -10.58 -13.24 26.75
N PRO A 206 -9.89 -14.40 26.71
CA PRO A 206 -8.50 -14.44 26.23
C PRO A 206 -8.35 -13.98 24.79
N PHE A 207 -9.23 -14.46 23.89
CA PHE A 207 -9.23 -14.05 22.48
C PHE A 207 -9.56 -12.57 22.33
N MET A 208 -10.54 -12.07 23.08
CA MET A 208 -10.91 -10.66 23.07
C MET A 208 -9.73 -9.76 23.49
N ILE A 209 -9.09 -10.07 24.63
CA ILE A 209 -7.94 -9.31 25.15
C ILE A 209 -6.81 -9.29 24.12
N GLU A 210 -6.49 -10.45 23.55
CA GLU A 210 -5.43 -10.56 22.54
C GLU A 210 -5.75 -9.75 21.27
N LEU A 211 -6.98 -9.85 20.76
CA LEU A 211 -7.39 -9.14 19.55
C LEU A 211 -7.33 -7.62 19.73
N PHE A 212 -7.86 -7.10 20.84
CA PHE A 212 -7.84 -5.67 21.10
C PHE A 212 -6.44 -5.14 21.46
N LEU A 213 -5.60 -5.94 22.12
CA LEU A 213 -4.19 -5.60 22.33
C LEU A 213 -3.45 -5.48 20.99
N ARG A 214 -3.64 -6.45 20.08
CA ARG A 214 -3.08 -6.40 18.72
C ARG A 214 -3.60 -5.20 17.94
N MET A 215 -4.90 -4.94 17.99
CA MET A 215 -5.51 -3.78 17.32
C MET A 215 -4.91 -2.48 17.83
N THR A 216 -4.82 -2.29 19.14
CA THR A 216 -4.21 -1.11 19.78
C THR A 216 -2.75 -0.92 19.35
N ARG A 217 -1.98 -2.01 19.27
CA ARG A 217 -0.58 -2.02 18.81
C ARG A 217 -0.47 -1.62 17.34
N TYR A 218 -1.18 -2.32 16.46
CA TYR A 218 -1.09 -2.09 15.01
C TYR A 218 -1.71 -0.77 14.55
N LEU A 219 -2.64 -0.18 15.32
CA LEU A 219 -3.12 1.18 15.11
C LEU A 219 -2.11 2.24 15.60
N GLY A 220 -1.18 1.89 16.47
CA GLY A 220 -0.14 2.81 16.94
C GLY A 220 0.96 3.05 15.90
N GLY A 221 1.36 2.00 15.20
CA GLY A 221 2.50 2.03 14.28
C GLY A 221 3.85 1.86 14.98
N PRO A 222 4.95 1.80 14.21
CA PRO A 222 6.25 1.34 14.71
C PRO A 222 6.96 2.33 15.64
N SER A 223 6.58 3.60 15.63
CA SER A 223 7.19 4.65 16.47
C SER A 223 6.54 4.77 17.85
N GLN A 224 5.42 4.08 18.10
CA GLN A 224 4.71 4.16 19.37
C GLN A 224 5.28 3.20 20.41
N PRO A 225 5.22 3.54 21.72
CA PRO A 225 5.60 2.64 22.79
C PRO A 225 4.83 1.32 22.74
N GLU A 226 5.44 0.27 23.29
CA GLU A 226 4.80 -1.03 23.46
C GLU A 226 3.50 -0.88 24.28
N VAL A 227 2.41 -1.40 23.73
CA VAL A 227 1.09 -1.36 24.35
C VAL A 227 1.02 -2.44 25.43
N ARG A 228 0.65 -2.05 26.65
CA ARG A 228 0.39 -2.98 27.75
C ARG A 228 -1.09 -3.32 27.80
N PRO A 229 -1.48 -4.49 28.34
CA PRO A 229 -2.89 -4.85 28.49
C PRO A 229 -3.73 -3.78 29.23
N GLY A 230 -3.16 -3.10 30.22
CA GLY A 230 -3.84 -2.02 30.96
C GLY A 230 -4.08 -0.75 30.16
N ASP A 231 -3.41 -0.57 29.02
CA ASP A 231 -3.57 0.60 28.14
C ASP A 231 -4.74 0.42 27.15
N VAL A 232 -5.33 -0.78 27.10
CA VAL A 232 -6.38 -1.16 26.14
C VAL A 232 -7.74 -0.84 26.73
N THR A 233 -8.24 0.36 26.44
CA THR A 233 -9.59 0.82 26.81
C THR A 233 -10.41 1.13 25.56
N PRO A 234 -11.76 1.13 25.65
CA PRO A 234 -12.66 1.60 24.59
C PRO A 234 -12.24 2.94 23.98
N ASP A 235 -12.00 3.95 24.82
CA ASP A 235 -11.61 5.29 24.38
C ASP A 235 -10.22 5.31 23.72
N ALA A 236 -9.24 4.59 24.29
CA ALA A 236 -7.90 4.53 23.73
C ALA A 236 -7.86 3.85 22.35
N LEU A 237 -8.71 2.84 22.13
CA LEU A 237 -8.89 2.19 20.82
C LEU A 237 -9.46 3.17 19.79
N ALA A 238 -10.54 3.88 20.15
CA ALA A 238 -11.18 4.86 19.27
C ALA A 238 -10.24 6.02 18.92
N GLU A 239 -9.52 6.55 19.91
CA GLU A 239 -8.51 7.61 19.73
C GLU A 239 -7.37 7.16 18.81
N ARG A 240 -6.86 5.94 18.99
CA ARG A 240 -5.78 5.40 18.14
C ARG A 240 -6.23 5.20 16.70
N LEU A 241 -7.47 4.75 16.49
CA LEU A 241 -8.03 4.62 15.15
C LEU A 241 -8.13 5.99 14.47
N GLU A 242 -8.61 7.02 15.16
CA GLU A 242 -8.67 8.38 14.59
C GLU A 242 -7.27 8.88 14.22
N ARG A 243 -6.29 8.74 15.13
CA ARG A 243 -4.90 9.11 14.84
C ARG A 243 -4.32 8.36 13.66
N ALA A 244 -4.67 7.09 13.47
CA ALA A 244 -4.23 6.33 12.30
C ALA A 244 -4.83 6.86 10.99
N ILE A 245 -6.10 7.27 11.02
CA ILE A 245 -6.77 7.90 9.87
C ILE A 245 -6.12 9.25 9.55
N GLU A 246 -5.83 10.07 10.56
CA GLU A 246 -5.13 11.34 10.38
C GLU A 246 -3.73 11.14 9.79
N ARG A 247 -2.98 10.15 10.30
CA ARG A 247 -1.67 9.78 9.73
C ARG A 247 -1.79 9.32 8.29
N LEU A 248 -2.81 8.53 7.93
CA LEU A 248 -3.04 8.12 6.54
C LEU A 248 -3.23 9.32 5.62
N VAL A 249 -4.04 10.31 6.02
CA VAL A 249 -4.23 11.54 5.23
C VAL A 249 -2.92 12.31 5.12
N HIS A 250 -2.17 12.44 6.21
CA HIS A 250 -0.87 13.11 6.19
C HIS A 250 0.16 12.39 5.30
N HIS A 251 0.21 11.05 5.35
CA HIS A 251 1.04 10.23 4.47
C HIS A 251 0.69 10.44 3.01
N PHE A 252 -0.61 10.52 2.69
CA PHE A 252 -1.09 10.82 1.36
C PHE A 252 -0.60 12.19 0.85
N GLU A 253 -0.70 13.24 1.67
CA GLU A 253 -0.18 14.57 1.32
C GLU A 253 1.31 14.52 0.94
N ARG A 254 2.10 13.69 1.63
CA ARG A 254 3.53 13.51 1.35
C ARG A 254 3.78 12.75 0.05
N PHE A 255 2.96 11.75 -0.27
CA PHE A 255 3.02 11.08 -1.59
C PHE A 255 2.68 12.05 -2.72
N PHE A 256 1.64 12.85 -2.51
CA PHE A 256 1.21 13.87 -3.45
C PHE A 256 2.33 14.90 -3.67
N GLN A 257 2.92 15.45 -2.62
CA GLN A 257 4.07 16.35 -2.69
C GLN A 257 5.27 15.75 -3.43
N ALA A 258 5.55 14.46 -3.18
CA ALA A 258 6.62 13.72 -3.84
C ALA A 258 6.31 13.38 -5.31
N GLY A 259 5.06 13.54 -5.75
CA GLY A 259 4.60 13.13 -7.08
C GLY A 259 4.59 11.62 -7.26
N VAL A 260 4.11 10.88 -6.27
CA VAL A 260 3.96 9.42 -6.34
C VAL A 260 2.47 9.09 -6.41
N TYR A 261 2.05 8.50 -7.52
CA TYR A 261 0.74 7.89 -7.71
C TYR A 261 0.83 6.39 -7.47
N TRP A 262 -0.17 5.80 -6.84
CA TRP A 262 -0.22 4.36 -6.60
C TRP A 262 -1.34 3.70 -7.40
N GLY A 263 -1.00 2.75 -8.28
CA GLY A 263 -1.97 2.07 -9.14
C GLY A 263 -3.05 1.28 -8.40
N SER A 264 -2.79 0.87 -7.15
CA SER A 264 -3.75 0.13 -6.31
C SER A 264 -3.89 0.77 -4.92
N PHE A 265 -4.56 1.93 -4.87
CA PHE A 265 -4.77 2.71 -3.64
C PHE A 265 -5.94 2.20 -2.76
N HIS A 266 -6.62 1.11 -3.10
CA HIS A 266 -7.84 0.72 -2.39
C HIS A 266 -7.57 -0.01 -1.06
N ASN A 267 -7.04 -1.25 -1.07
CA ASN A 267 -6.94 -2.14 0.11
C ASN A 267 -5.51 -2.31 0.66
N ASN A 268 -4.59 -1.46 0.26
CA ASN A 268 -3.15 -1.68 0.41
C ASN A 268 -2.51 -0.84 1.52
N PHE A 269 -3.27 -0.59 2.59
CA PHE A 269 -2.85 0.22 3.72
C PHE A 269 -2.82 -0.60 5.01
N THR A 270 -1.81 -0.33 5.81
CA THR A 270 -1.71 -0.84 7.16
C THR A 270 -2.70 -0.12 8.08
N ALA A 271 -3.04 -0.76 9.20
CA ALA A 271 -3.96 -0.23 10.19
C ALA A 271 -3.45 1.10 10.80
N ASP A 272 -2.14 1.33 10.85
CA ASP A 272 -1.54 2.59 11.29
C ASP A 272 -1.44 3.67 10.20
N GLY A 273 -1.90 3.40 8.98
CA GLY A 273 -2.03 4.37 7.89
C GLY A 273 -0.85 4.43 6.91
N ARG A 274 0.09 3.47 6.94
CA ARG A 274 1.20 3.39 5.97
C ARG A 274 0.76 2.65 4.71
N PHE A 275 1.32 3.02 3.57
CA PHE A 275 1.09 2.31 2.31
C PHE A 275 2.03 1.11 2.17
N LEU A 276 1.52 -0.01 1.65
CA LEU A 276 2.23 -1.30 1.69
C LEU A 276 2.51 -1.92 0.31
N ASP A 277 1.62 -1.77 -0.66
CA ASP A 277 1.72 -2.46 -1.94
C ASP A 277 2.39 -1.59 -3.00
N LEU A 278 3.71 -1.73 -3.15
CA LEU A 278 4.54 -0.77 -3.87
C LEU A 278 4.85 -1.21 -5.30
N GLU A 279 4.09 -2.15 -5.87
CA GLU A 279 4.41 -2.79 -7.17
C GLU A 279 4.14 -1.90 -8.38
N THR A 280 3.12 -1.05 -8.30
CA THR A 280 2.61 -0.25 -9.44
C THR A 280 2.68 1.28 -9.23
N PRO A 281 3.72 1.84 -8.57
CA PRO A 281 3.83 3.28 -8.44
C PRO A 281 4.13 3.92 -9.80
N VAL A 282 3.55 5.10 -10.02
CA VAL A 282 3.98 6.03 -11.07
C VAL A 282 4.63 7.22 -10.39
N VAL A 283 5.93 7.42 -10.65
CA VAL A 283 6.72 8.51 -10.08
C VAL A 283 6.82 9.65 -11.09
N LEU A 284 6.13 10.75 -10.79
CA LEU A 284 6.10 11.98 -11.58
C LEU A 284 7.19 12.95 -11.12
N GLY A 285 7.63 12.83 -9.87
CA GLY A 285 8.72 13.59 -9.27
C GLY A 285 8.33 15.00 -8.79
N GLY A 286 7.04 15.28 -8.69
CA GLY A 286 6.44 16.50 -8.15
C GLY A 286 4.91 16.41 -8.16
N PRO A 287 4.21 17.32 -7.46
CA PRO A 287 2.77 17.24 -7.28
C PRO A 287 2.02 17.30 -8.62
N PHE A 288 0.97 16.48 -8.73
CA PHE A 288 0.23 16.28 -9.97
C PHE A 288 -1.24 16.01 -9.67
N ILE A 289 -2.14 16.82 -10.25
CA ILE A 289 -3.58 16.56 -10.26
C ILE A 289 -4.02 16.28 -11.69
N GLY A 290 -4.58 15.10 -11.93
CA GLY A 290 -4.97 14.72 -13.27
C GLY A 290 -5.40 13.27 -13.41
N LEU A 291 -5.29 12.75 -14.63
CA LEU A 291 -5.62 11.37 -14.97
C LEU A 291 -4.38 10.67 -15.50
N ILE A 292 -4.14 9.46 -15.01
CA ILE A 292 -3.17 8.51 -15.57
C ILE A 292 -3.97 7.40 -16.26
N SER A 293 -3.76 7.23 -17.57
CA SER A 293 -4.38 6.18 -18.36
C SER A 293 -3.34 5.12 -18.72
N THR A 294 -3.63 3.86 -18.43
CA THR A 294 -2.79 2.69 -18.75
C THR A 294 -3.08 2.09 -20.13
N SER A 295 -4.08 2.63 -20.84
CA SER A 295 -4.44 2.21 -22.21
C SER A 295 -3.60 2.90 -23.30
N GLY A 296 -2.69 3.80 -22.91
CA GLY A 296 -1.96 4.70 -23.82
C GLY A 296 -2.82 5.84 -24.39
N LYS A 297 -4.13 5.87 -24.14
CA LYS A 297 -5.04 6.91 -24.64
C LYS A 297 -5.70 7.67 -23.50
N LEU A 298 -5.67 8.99 -23.58
CA LEU A 298 -6.45 9.86 -22.69
C LEU A 298 -7.81 10.16 -23.33
N PRO A 299 -8.91 10.15 -22.55
CA PRO A 299 -10.15 10.73 -23.02
C PRO A 299 -10.01 12.25 -23.17
N GLU A 300 -10.72 12.85 -24.12
CA GLU A 300 -10.71 14.31 -24.30
C GLU A 300 -11.28 15.05 -23.09
N SER A 301 -12.28 14.46 -22.44
CA SER A 301 -12.90 14.98 -21.24
C SER A 301 -13.35 13.86 -20.29
N VAL A 302 -13.56 14.23 -19.03
CA VAL A 302 -14.11 13.34 -18.00
C VAL A 302 -15.25 14.04 -17.27
N ASP A 303 -16.28 13.28 -16.93
CA ASP A 303 -17.36 13.74 -16.07
C ASP A 303 -16.87 13.83 -14.62
N LEU A 304 -17.10 14.98 -13.98
CA LEU A 304 -16.80 15.21 -12.57
C LEU A 304 -17.56 14.29 -11.63
N ALA A 305 -18.79 13.93 -12.00
CA ALA A 305 -19.63 12.98 -11.27
C ALA A 305 -19.33 11.52 -11.63
N GLY A 306 -18.37 11.28 -12.53
CA GLY A 306 -17.97 9.95 -12.95
C GLY A 306 -17.19 9.20 -11.86
N SER A 307 -17.10 7.87 -12.01
CA SER A 307 -16.34 6.98 -11.11
C SER A 307 -14.82 7.04 -11.30
N ARG A 308 -14.32 7.86 -12.24
CA ARG A 308 -12.88 8.01 -12.46
C ARG A 308 -12.31 8.88 -11.37
N ILE A 309 -11.31 8.34 -10.68
CA ILE A 309 -10.58 9.09 -9.67
C ILE A 309 -9.40 9.81 -10.29
N PHE A 310 -9.29 11.07 -9.92
CA PHE A 310 -8.13 11.89 -10.25
C PHE A 310 -6.95 11.53 -9.34
N VAL A 311 -5.76 11.55 -9.91
CA VAL A 311 -4.52 11.61 -9.15
C VAL A 311 -4.58 12.83 -8.22
N GLY A 312 -4.23 12.64 -6.96
CA GLY A 312 -4.44 13.57 -5.85
C GLY A 312 -5.80 13.47 -5.12
N CYS A 313 -6.69 12.57 -5.52
CA CYS A 313 -7.94 12.25 -4.82
C CYS A 313 -8.06 10.77 -4.40
N GLU A 314 -7.01 9.97 -4.56
CA GLU A 314 -6.96 8.54 -4.31
C GLU A 314 -7.22 8.20 -2.84
N VAL A 315 -6.85 9.10 -1.93
CA VAL A 315 -7.14 8.99 -0.48
C VAL A 315 -8.61 8.74 -0.19
N LEU A 316 -9.52 9.22 -1.06
CA LEU A 316 -10.95 9.01 -0.89
C LEU A 316 -11.35 7.53 -0.95
N HIS A 317 -10.65 6.69 -1.74
CA HIS A 317 -10.88 5.25 -1.72
C HIS A 317 -10.55 4.64 -0.35
N CYS A 318 -9.41 5.01 0.22
CA CYS A 318 -9.02 4.55 1.56
C CYS A 318 -10.01 5.00 2.63
N LEU A 319 -10.40 6.28 2.59
CA LEU A 319 -11.36 6.83 3.54
C LEU A 319 -12.72 6.15 3.41
N GLN A 320 -13.15 5.79 2.21
CA GLN A 320 -14.34 4.97 2.01
C GLN A 320 -14.21 3.60 2.69
N GLN A 321 -13.08 2.90 2.51
CA GLN A 321 -12.84 1.62 3.18
C GLN A 321 -12.83 1.74 4.70
N ILE A 322 -12.22 2.80 5.24
CA ILE A 322 -12.20 3.10 6.67
C ILE A 322 -13.64 3.30 7.18
N ARG A 323 -14.48 4.03 6.44
CA ARG A 323 -15.90 4.20 6.81
C ARG A 323 -16.64 2.86 6.86
N THR A 324 -16.40 2.00 5.88
CA THR A 324 -17.04 0.67 5.86
C THR A 324 -16.49 -0.23 6.97
N PHE A 325 -15.19 -0.15 7.28
CA PHE A 325 -14.60 -0.81 8.43
C PHE A 325 -15.23 -0.33 9.75
N LEU A 326 -15.39 0.98 9.94
CA LEU A 326 -16.02 1.59 11.11
C LEU A 326 -17.45 1.09 11.30
N ALA A 327 -18.25 1.12 10.23
CA ALA A 327 -19.62 0.60 10.27
C ALA A 327 -19.65 -0.89 10.64
N PHE A 328 -18.83 -1.70 9.96
CA PHE A 328 -18.71 -3.13 10.25
C PHE A 328 -18.33 -3.41 11.70
N VAL A 329 -17.27 -2.76 12.21
CA VAL A 329 -16.77 -3.06 13.55
C VAL A 329 -17.76 -2.63 14.62
N ILE A 330 -18.41 -1.46 14.47
CA ILE A 330 -19.45 -1.01 15.41
C ILE A 330 -20.61 -2.01 15.45
N ASP A 331 -21.18 -2.35 14.28
CA ASP A 331 -22.31 -3.28 14.19
C ASP A 331 -21.94 -4.66 14.75
N ARG A 332 -20.72 -5.13 14.46
CA ARG A 332 -20.23 -6.43 14.91
C ARG A 332 -20.01 -6.47 16.41
N LEU A 333 -19.42 -5.43 17.01
CA LEU A 333 -19.22 -5.33 18.45
C LEU A 333 -20.56 -5.32 19.21
N GLU A 334 -21.56 -4.58 18.71
CA GLU A 334 -22.89 -4.59 19.30
C GLU A 334 -23.57 -5.94 19.21
N TRP A 335 -23.49 -6.58 18.03
CA TRP A 335 -24.04 -7.90 17.83
C TRP A 335 -23.40 -8.91 18.77
N LEU A 336 -22.07 -8.89 18.91
CA LEU A 336 -21.33 -9.76 19.84
C LEU A 336 -21.72 -9.47 21.30
N GLY A 337 -21.80 -8.20 21.70
CA GLY A 337 -22.22 -7.83 23.05
C GLY A 337 -23.63 -8.31 23.41
N ARG A 338 -24.56 -8.39 22.43
CA ARG A 338 -25.92 -8.90 22.64
C ARG A 338 -26.05 -10.42 22.56
N ASN A 339 -25.30 -11.06 21.66
CA ASN A 339 -25.56 -12.44 21.24
C ASN A 339 -24.47 -13.44 21.64
N ASP A 340 -23.29 -13.00 22.10
CA ASP A 340 -22.24 -13.91 22.54
C ASP A 340 -22.59 -14.51 23.92
N GLY A 341 -23.26 -15.66 23.88
CA GLY A 341 -23.62 -16.42 25.08
C GLY A 341 -22.42 -17.02 25.84
N SER A 342 -21.21 -16.95 25.28
CA SER A 342 -19.99 -17.45 25.92
C SER A 342 -19.25 -16.39 26.77
N GLY A 343 -19.56 -15.10 26.59
CA GLY A 343 -18.93 -14.00 27.32
C GLY A 343 -19.52 -13.76 28.72
N GLY A 344 -18.71 -13.27 29.64
CA GLY A 344 -19.19 -12.70 30.90
C GLY A 344 -19.79 -11.30 30.75
N GLU A 345 -20.24 -10.71 31.85
CA GLU A 345 -20.84 -9.37 31.86
C GLU A 345 -19.82 -8.27 31.49
N LEU A 346 -18.58 -8.41 31.96
CA LEU A 346 -17.51 -7.45 31.70
C LEU A 346 -17.12 -7.42 30.22
N GLU A 347 -17.07 -8.57 29.56
CA GLU A 347 -16.74 -8.69 28.14
C GLU A 347 -17.82 -8.06 27.28
N ARG A 348 -19.10 -8.37 27.56
CA ARG A 348 -20.23 -7.73 26.86
C ARG A 348 -20.20 -6.21 27.02
N ARG A 349 -19.96 -5.73 28.24
CA ARG A 349 -19.83 -4.31 28.54
C ARG A 349 -18.68 -3.68 27.77
N PHE A 350 -17.49 -4.29 27.77
CA PHE A 350 -16.34 -3.78 27.02
C PHE A 350 -16.63 -3.65 25.51
N LEU A 351 -17.31 -4.63 24.91
CA LEU A 351 -17.69 -4.59 23.50
C LEU A 351 -18.65 -3.43 23.21
N TRP A 352 -19.66 -3.21 24.07
CA TRP A 352 -20.59 -2.08 23.93
C TRP A 352 -19.89 -0.74 24.15
N ASP A 353 -19.13 -0.59 25.23
CA ASP A 353 -18.39 0.63 25.54
C ASP A 353 -17.43 0.98 24.38
N THR A 354 -16.82 -0.02 23.73
CA THR A 354 -15.97 0.19 22.54
C THR A 354 -16.78 0.69 21.34
N ALA A 355 -17.96 0.11 21.08
CA ALA A 355 -18.84 0.59 20.01
C ALA A 355 -19.33 2.02 20.27
N GLU A 356 -19.64 2.37 21.51
CA GLU A 356 -20.03 3.72 21.93
C GLU A 356 -18.88 4.72 21.77
N ALA A 357 -17.67 4.37 22.23
CA ALA A 357 -16.48 5.20 22.08
C ALA A 357 -16.18 5.51 20.60
N LEU A 358 -16.31 4.51 19.72
CA LEU A 358 -16.16 4.70 18.27
C LEU A 358 -17.22 5.66 17.72
N ARG A 359 -18.49 5.55 18.12
CA ARG A 359 -19.54 6.49 17.67
C ARG A 359 -19.34 7.90 18.19
N ALA A 360 -18.90 8.03 19.44
CA ALA A 360 -18.61 9.32 20.04
C ALA A 360 -17.46 10.03 19.34
N ARG A 361 -16.45 9.27 18.86
CA ARG A 361 -15.30 9.82 18.12
C ARG A 361 -15.61 10.10 16.64
N PHE A 362 -16.44 9.26 16.01
CA PHE A 362 -16.82 9.38 14.60
C PHE A 362 -18.33 9.66 14.45
N PRO A 363 -18.87 10.75 15.00
CA PRO A 363 -20.26 11.12 14.78
C PRO A 363 -20.50 11.48 13.31
N ARG A 364 -21.76 11.53 12.85
CA ARG A 364 -22.08 11.93 11.47
C ARG A 364 -21.53 13.31 11.05
N SER A 365 -21.26 14.19 12.02
CA SER A 365 -20.63 15.51 11.81
C SER A 365 -19.10 15.47 11.75
N HIS A 366 -18.47 14.32 11.98
CA HIS A 366 -17.03 14.15 11.82
C HIS A 366 -16.65 14.34 10.35
N TRP A 367 -15.50 14.96 10.08
CA TRP A 367 -15.07 15.32 8.72
C TRP A 367 -15.01 14.12 7.77
N LEU A 368 -14.74 12.91 8.28
CA LEU A 368 -14.76 11.66 7.51
C LEU A 368 -16.14 11.36 6.87
N HIS A 369 -17.22 11.90 7.42
CA HIS A 369 -18.60 11.67 6.98
C HIS A 369 -19.25 12.89 6.32
N ASP A 370 -18.62 14.07 6.43
CA ASP A 370 -19.11 15.33 5.90
C ASP A 370 -18.36 15.69 4.60
N VAL A 371 -19.07 15.68 3.46
CA VAL A 371 -18.51 16.01 2.13
C VAL A 371 -17.81 17.36 2.14
N ARG A 372 -18.39 18.36 2.78
CA ARG A 372 -17.88 19.72 2.77
C ARG A 372 -16.61 19.81 3.60
N ALA A 373 -16.62 19.28 4.82
CA ALA A 373 -15.44 19.32 5.68
C ALA A 373 -14.28 18.50 5.10
N LEU A 374 -14.56 17.33 4.51
CA LEU A 374 -13.56 16.53 3.81
C LEU A 374 -13.01 17.26 2.58
N GLY A 375 -13.90 17.83 1.76
CA GLY A 375 -13.54 18.59 0.58
C GLY A 375 -12.66 19.78 0.92
N GLU A 376 -13.06 20.60 1.90
CA GLU A 376 -12.28 21.75 2.39
C GLU A 376 -10.89 21.30 2.88
N LYS A 377 -10.81 20.22 3.68
CA LYS A 377 -9.54 19.68 4.18
C LYS A 377 -8.60 19.27 3.03
N LEU A 378 -9.09 18.51 2.05
CA LEU A 378 -8.28 18.06 0.91
C LEU A 378 -7.91 19.23 -0.01
N THR A 379 -8.84 20.13 -0.31
CA THR A 379 -8.55 21.31 -1.14
C THR A 379 -7.46 22.18 -0.51
N VAL A 380 -7.49 22.44 0.80
CA VAL A 380 -6.42 23.19 1.49
C VAL A 380 -5.06 22.49 1.35
N ALA A 381 -5.00 21.18 1.54
CA ALA A 381 -3.76 20.41 1.41
C ALA A 381 -3.19 20.42 -0.03
N LEU A 382 -4.05 20.25 -1.03
CA LEU A 382 -3.65 20.22 -2.44
C LEU A 382 -3.24 21.61 -2.95
N THR A 383 -3.99 22.66 -2.60
CA THR A 383 -3.73 24.04 -3.03
C THR A 383 -2.43 24.58 -2.44
N SER A 384 -2.17 24.33 -1.15
CA SER A 384 -0.92 24.72 -0.49
C SER A 384 0.31 24.08 -1.12
N THR A 385 0.16 22.85 -1.63
CA THR A 385 1.24 22.12 -2.30
C THR A 385 1.48 22.59 -3.74
N LEU A 386 0.43 22.91 -4.49
CA LEU A 386 0.52 23.27 -5.91
C LEU A 386 0.79 24.76 -6.17
N ALA A 387 0.66 25.63 -5.17
CA ALA A 387 0.80 27.08 -5.30
C ALA A 387 -0.06 27.67 -6.44
N LEU A 388 -1.34 27.27 -6.52
CA LEU A 388 -2.24 27.63 -7.61
C LEU A 388 -2.66 29.10 -7.59
N PRO A 389 -2.94 29.70 -8.76
CA PRO A 389 -3.66 30.97 -8.82
C PRO A 389 -5.09 30.81 -8.26
N ARG A 390 -5.71 31.94 -7.90
CA ARG A 390 -7.02 31.96 -7.23
C ARG A 390 -8.12 31.30 -8.07
N GLU A 391 -8.09 31.51 -9.38
CA GLU A 391 -9.05 30.96 -10.33
C GLU A 391 -8.93 29.42 -10.39
N ALA A 392 -7.71 28.90 -10.52
CA ALA A 392 -7.45 27.45 -10.50
C ALA A 392 -7.77 26.80 -9.15
N THR A 393 -7.65 27.56 -8.05
CA THR A 393 -8.04 27.10 -6.71
C THR A 393 -9.54 26.82 -6.61
N ALA A 394 -10.37 27.69 -7.20
CA ALA A 394 -11.82 27.50 -7.22
C ALA A 394 -12.21 26.27 -8.06
N GLU A 395 -11.60 26.08 -9.23
CA GLU A 395 -11.84 24.91 -10.07
C GLU A 395 -11.36 23.60 -9.42
N LEU A 396 -10.20 23.62 -8.75
CA LEU A 396 -9.72 22.48 -7.97
C LEU A 396 -10.68 22.14 -6.81
N SER A 397 -11.19 23.16 -6.11
CA SER A 397 -12.17 22.96 -5.03
C SER A 397 -13.43 22.26 -5.54
N ALA A 398 -13.96 22.68 -6.70
CA ALA A 398 -15.15 22.06 -7.30
C ALA A 398 -14.88 20.60 -7.71
N LEU A 399 -13.69 20.32 -8.27
CA LEU A 399 -13.27 18.95 -8.60
C LEU A 399 -13.21 18.07 -7.34
N VAL A 400 -12.54 18.53 -6.29
CA VAL A 400 -12.38 17.78 -5.04
C VAL A 400 -13.73 17.54 -4.36
N GLU A 401 -14.61 18.55 -4.30
CA GLU A 401 -15.96 18.39 -3.73
C GLU A 401 -16.79 17.36 -4.52
N ALA A 402 -16.73 17.38 -5.85
CA ALA A 402 -17.41 16.40 -6.69
C ALA A 402 -16.90 14.97 -6.41
N GLN A 403 -15.57 14.79 -6.36
CA GLN A 403 -14.96 13.50 -6.02
C GLN A 403 -15.35 13.04 -4.60
N CYS A 404 -15.36 13.93 -3.62
CA CYS A 404 -15.83 13.62 -2.27
C CYS A 404 -17.31 13.19 -2.27
N SER A 405 -18.16 13.88 -3.03
CA SER A 405 -19.59 13.56 -3.12
C SER A 405 -19.81 12.16 -3.69
N VAL A 406 -19.17 11.85 -4.83
CA VAL A 406 -19.22 10.51 -5.44
C VAL A 406 -18.77 9.45 -4.45
N MET A 407 -17.63 9.65 -3.78
CA MET A 407 -17.10 8.66 -2.85
C MET A 407 -17.91 8.49 -1.57
N LEU A 408 -18.62 9.53 -1.15
CA LEU A 408 -19.53 9.48 -0.01
C LEU A 408 -20.95 9.01 -0.38
N ASN A 409 -21.17 8.55 -1.62
CA ASN A 409 -22.47 8.17 -2.18
C ASN A 409 -23.52 9.29 -2.05
N GLN A 410 -23.11 10.54 -2.28
CA GLN A 410 -23.96 11.73 -2.29
C GLN A 410 -24.02 12.31 -3.69
N GLU A 411 -25.15 12.94 -4.04
CA GLU A 411 -25.29 13.63 -5.32
C GLU A 411 -24.33 14.82 -5.39
N PRO A 412 -23.42 14.88 -6.37
CA PRO A 412 -22.49 15.99 -6.51
C PRO A 412 -23.23 17.29 -6.80
N ARG A 413 -22.91 18.36 -6.05
CA ARG A 413 -23.44 19.71 -6.33
C ARG A 413 -22.93 20.29 -7.64
N HIS A 414 -21.71 19.91 -8.00
CA HIS A 414 -21.04 20.34 -9.22
C HIS A 414 -21.07 19.17 -10.21
N THR A 415 -21.87 19.32 -11.26
CA THR A 415 -21.91 18.41 -12.39
C THR A 415 -21.31 19.11 -13.61
N GLY A 416 -20.56 18.40 -14.42
CA GLY A 416 -19.86 19.01 -15.55
C GLY A 416 -18.75 18.13 -16.10
N THR A 417 -18.17 18.58 -17.22
CA THR A 417 -17.04 17.87 -17.84
C THR A 417 -15.77 18.69 -17.72
N ILE A 418 -14.68 18.03 -17.33
CA ILE A 418 -13.34 18.61 -17.35
C ILE A 418 -12.65 18.14 -18.62
N ARG A 419 -12.21 19.10 -19.44
CA ARG A 419 -11.32 18.81 -20.56
C ARG A 419 -9.93 18.47 -20.04
N LEU A 420 -9.36 17.37 -20.55
CA LEU A 420 -7.99 16.96 -20.25
C LEU A 420 -7.03 17.46 -21.33
N VAL A 421 -5.85 17.88 -20.88
CA VAL A 421 -4.71 18.26 -21.72
C VAL A 421 -3.61 17.22 -21.49
N PRO A 422 -3.16 16.50 -22.53
CA PRO A 422 -2.04 15.55 -22.40
C PRO A 422 -0.76 16.26 -21.94
N VAL A 423 -0.05 15.66 -20.99
CA VAL A 423 1.25 16.16 -20.54
C VAL A 423 2.33 15.22 -21.02
N LYS A 424 3.34 15.78 -21.71
CA LYS A 424 4.48 15.00 -22.20
C LYS A 424 5.41 14.68 -21.03
N MET A 425 5.32 13.45 -20.53
CA MET A 425 6.17 12.92 -19.46
C MET A 425 6.78 11.59 -19.89
N ARG A 426 8.03 11.34 -19.48
CA ARG A 426 8.60 9.99 -19.51
C ARG A 426 8.18 9.30 -18.22
N ILE A 427 7.29 8.32 -18.35
CA ILE A 427 6.78 7.50 -17.27
C ILE A 427 7.16 6.06 -17.60
N ALA A 428 7.81 5.37 -16.66
CA ALA A 428 8.03 3.94 -16.75
C ALA A 428 6.70 3.21 -16.58
N ASN A 429 6.51 2.13 -17.33
CA ASN A 429 5.27 1.38 -17.26
C ASN A 429 5.11 0.78 -15.84
N PRO A 430 3.96 0.99 -15.17
CA PRO A 430 3.70 0.44 -13.84
C PRO A 430 3.49 -1.07 -13.90
N GLU A 431 3.14 -1.61 -15.08
CA GLU A 431 3.10 -3.04 -15.39
C GLU A 431 3.54 -3.28 -16.84
N PRO A 432 4.09 -4.45 -17.19
CA PRO A 432 4.64 -4.71 -18.52
C PRO A 432 3.67 -4.54 -19.69
N ALA A 433 2.38 -4.80 -19.48
CA ALA A 433 1.35 -4.73 -20.52
C ALA A 433 0.71 -3.33 -20.68
N PHE A 434 1.09 -2.35 -19.85
CA PHE A 434 0.46 -1.04 -19.85
C PHE A 434 1.31 0.01 -20.55
N SER A 435 0.63 0.91 -21.26
CA SER A 435 1.23 2.12 -21.80
C SER A 435 0.64 3.30 -21.06
N VAL A 436 1.49 4.11 -20.43
CA VAL A 436 1.01 5.20 -19.57
C VAL A 436 1.01 6.53 -20.29
N THR A 437 -0.16 7.17 -20.27
CA THR A 437 -0.34 8.55 -20.70
C THR A 437 -0.95 9.36 -19.56
N ALA A 438 -0.34 10.49 -19.23
CA ALA A 438 -0.80 11.41 -18.19
C ALA A 438 -1.45 12.66 -18.80
N GLY A 439 -2.58 13.08 -18.25
CA GLY A 439 -3.28 14.29 -18.65
C GLY A 439 -3.74 15.09 -17.44
N VAL A 440 -3.75 16.41 -17.57
CA VAL A 440 -4.20 17.32 -16.50
C VAL A 440 -5.48 18.04 -16.91
N PRO A 441 -6.32 18.47 -15.96
CA PRO A 441 -7.39 19.42 -16.23
C PRO A 441 -6.85 20.65 -16.96
N ARG A 442 -7.62 21.19 -17.90
CA ARG A 442 -7.21 22.36 -18.69
C ARG A 442 -6.80 23.56 -17.82
N PHE A 443 -7.43 23.78 -16.67
CA PHE A 443 -7.08 24.88 -15.76
C PHE A 443 -5.71 24.70 -15.06
N LEU A 444 -5.09 23.52 -15.19
CA LEU A 444 -3.74 23.21 -14.72
C LEU A 444 -2.72 23.12 -15.88
N GLU A 445 -3.14 23.43 -17.12
CA GLU A 445 -2.25 23.43 -18.28
C GLU A 445 -1.07 24.39 -18.06
N GLY A 446 0.15 23.89 -18.25
CA GLY A 446 1.39 24.67 -18.05
C GLY A 446 1.87 24.79 -16.60
N LEU A 447 1.06 24.40 -15.61
CA LEU A 447 1.46 24.39 -14.19
C LEU A 447 2.15 23.09 -13.77
N VAL A 448 1.83 22.00 -14.47
CA VAL A 448 2.32 20.66 -14.17
C VAL A 448 3.18 20.16 -15.33
N GLY A 449 4.37 19.67 -15.01
CA GLY A 449 5.34 19.22 -16.01
C GLY A 449 6.28 18.17 -15.44
N GLN A 450 7.05 17.54 -16.33
CA GLN A 450 8.04 16.56 -15.91
C GLN A 450 9.17 17.24 -15.12
N THR A 451 9.41 16.80 -13.89
CA THR A 451 10.54 17.27 -13.09
C THR A 451 11.82 16.53 -13.46
N ARG A 452 12.98 17.13 -13.16
CA ARG A 452 14.28 16.48 -13.34
C ARG A 452 14.35 15.17 -12.57
N VAL A 453 13.94 15.18 -11.30
CA VAL A 453 13.91 13.99 -10.44
C VAL A 453 12.98 12.90 -10.98
N GLY A 454 11.77 13.26 -11.44
CA GLY A 454 10.86 12.31 -12.07
C GLY A 454 11.49 11.66 -13.32
N ARG A 455 12.13 12.46 -14.19
CA ARG A 455 12.85 11.93 -15.35
C ARG A 455 13.99 10.99 -14.95
N THR A 456 14.77 11.37 -13.95
CA THR A 456 15.88 10.55 -13.42
C THR A 456 15.37 9.21 -12.93
N PHE A 457 14.33 9.20 -12.09
CA PHE A 457 13.72 7.98 -11.57
C PHE A 457 13.27 7.03 -12.69
N ASN A 458 12.44 7.54 -13.62
CA ASN A 458 11.91 6.71 -14.71
C ASN A 458 12.98 6.23 -15.69
N THR A 459 14.10 6.96 -15.81
CA THR A 459 15.23 6.52 -16.64
C THR A 459 16.03 5.42 -15.95
N ALA A 460 16.30 5.58 -14.65
CA ALA A 460 17.04 4.61 -13.85
C ALA A 460 16.28 3.27 -13.75
N LEU A 461 14.96 3.31 -13.55
CA LEU A 461 14.14 2.10 -13.56
C LEU A 461 14.21 1.35 -14.91
N GLY A 462 14.15 2.07 -16.03
CA GLY A 462 14.27 1.46 -17.35
C GLY A 462 15.63 0.81 -17.62
N GLN A 463 16.69 1.20 -16.91
CA GLN A 463 18.00 0.52 -16.97
C GLN A 463 17.96 -0.81 -16.24
N VAL A 464 17.28 -0.88 -15.09
CA VAL A 464 17.08 -2.12 -14.33
C VAL A 464 16.26 -3.12 -15.14
N ASP A 465 15.19 -2.66 -15.79
CA ASP A 465 14.32 -3.48 -16.64
C ASP A 465 15.09 -4.13 -17.81
N GLY A 466 16.16 -3.48 -18.29
CA GLY A 466 17.00 -3.96 -19.39
C GLY A 466 17.99 -5.07 -19.02
N ALA A 467 18.12 -5.44 -17.75
CA ALA A 467 19.09 -6.45 -17.31
C ALA A 467 18.69 -7.87 -17.74
N GLU A 468 19.68 -8.65 -18.18
CA GLU A 468 19.45 -10.01 -18.69
C GLU A 468 19.80 -11.13 -17.69
N ASP A 469 20.54 -10.80 -16.63
CA ASP A 469 21.02 -11.72 -15.62
C ASP A 469 21.02 -11.08 -14.22
N VAL A 470 21.11 -11.91 -13.18
CA VAL A 470 21.08 -11.49 -11.77
C VAL A 470 22.17 -10.47 -11.43
N THR A 471 23.40 -10.67 -11.92
CA THR A 471 24.54 -9.81 -11.57
C THR A 471 24.34 -8.42 -12.15
N THR A 472 24.00 -8.35 -13.44
CA THR A 472 23.72 -7.09 -14.14
C THR A 472 22.54 -6.36 -13.51
N ALA A 473 21.47 -7.06 -13.14
CA ALA A 473 20.30 -6.44 -12.50
C ALA A 473 20.62 -5.86 -11.13
N LEU A 474 21.34 -6.58 -10.27
CA LEU A 474 21.74 -6.08 -8.95
C LEU A 474 22.70 -4.89 -9.04
N GLN A 475 23.60 -4.87 -10.05
CA GLN A 475 24.47 -3.73 -10.29
C GLN A 475 23.66 -2.50 -10.74
N ALA A 476 22.76 -2.66 -11.72
CA ALA A 476 21.89 -1.60 -12.20
C ALA A 476 21.01 -1.02 -11.07
N LEU A 477 20.52 -1.85 -10.16
CA LEU A 477 19.75 -1.41 -8.99
C LEU A 477 20.55 -0.50 -8.05
N ARG A 478 21.81 -0.84 -7.76
CA ARG A 478 22.69 0.00 -6.93
C ARG A 478 22.98 1.35 -7.58
N GLU A 479 23.24 1.34 -8.88
CA GLU A 479 23.45 2.56 -9.66
C GLU A 479 22.19 3.44 -9.73
N ALA A 480 21.02 2.81 -9.92
CA ALA A 480 19.73 3.48 -9.91
C ALA A 480 19.45 4.14 -8.55
N GLU A 481 19.66 3.41 -7.45
CA GLU A 481 19.52 3.96 -6.10
C GLU A 481 20.41 5.18 -5.89
N ALA A 482 21.72 5.06 -6.19
CA ALA A 482 22.67 6.15 -6.02
C ALA A 482 22.28 7.38 -6.86
N THR A 483 21.83 7.16 -8.09
CA THR A 483 21.40 8.21 -9.02
C THR A 483 20.13 8.93 -8.52
N ILE A 484 19.14 8.17 -8.07
CA ILE A 484 17.88 8.72 -7.53
C ILE A 484 18.17 9.54 -6.27
N ARG A 485 18.90 8.98 -5.30
CA ARG A 485 19.25 9.68 -4.06
C ARG A 485 20.05 10.96 -4.34
N GLY A 486 21.03 10.89 -5.24
CA GLY A 486 21.81 12.05 -5.69
C GLY A 486 20.92 13.15 -6.29
N SER A 487 20.02 12.78 -7.20
CA SER A 487 19.11 13.74 -7.85
C SER A 487 18.16 14.42 -6.86
N VAL A 488 17.67 13.70 -5.85
CA VAL A 488 16.81 14.27 -4.79
C VAL A 488 17.59 15.25 -3.92
N ARG A 489 18.81 14.90 -3.51
CA ARG A 489 19.69 15.79 -2.72
C ARG A 489 19.99 17.08 -3.47
N GLU A 490 20.32 16.98 -4.76
CA GLU A 490 20.54 18.16 -5.61
C GLU A 490 19.31 19.08 -5.64
N GLN A 491 18.11 18.52 -5.85
CA GLN A 491 16.87 19.30 -5.82
C GLN A 491 16.67 20.02 -4.48
N ARG A 492 16.89 19.34 -3.35
CA ARG A 492 16.76 19.94 -2.01
C ARG A 492 17.78 21.05 -1.76
N THR A 493 19.02 20.89 -2.25
CA THR A 493 20.05 21.93 -2.10
C THR A 493 19.81 23.13 -3.00
N GLY A 494 19.32 22.92 -4.23
CA GLY A 494 18.98 23.98 -5.18
C GLY A 494 17.72 24.76 -4.82
N GLN A 495 16.83 24.17 -4.01
CA GLN A 495 15.64 24.82 -3.45
C GLN A 495 15.90 25.53 -2.12
N ARG A 496 17.16 25.69 -1.67
CA ARG A 496 17.43 26.56 -0.51
C ARG A 496 16.81 27.93 -0.80
N PRO A 497 15.91 28.44 0.06
CA PRO A 497 15.24 29.70 -0.18
C PRO A 497 16.32 30.75 -0.38
N GLY A 498 16.24 31.47 -1.50
CA GLY A 498 17.08 32.63 -1.73
C GLY A 498 17.08 33.47 -0.47
N ARG A 499 18.30 33.83 -0.02
CA ARG A 499 18.56 34.75 1.08
C ARG A 499 17.41 35.75 1.22
N GLU A 500 16.79 35.80 2.39
CA GLU A 500 15.96 36.94 2.78
C GLU A 500 16.69 38.21 2.33
N PRO A 501 16.04 39.14 1.62
CA PRO A 501 16.66 40.42 1.33
C PRO A 501 17.01 41.02 2.69
N LEU A 502 18.32 41.20 2.93
CA LEU A 502 18.84 41.96 4.05
C LEU A 502 18.09 43.29 4.06
N LEU A 503 17.12 43.43 4.97
CA LEU A 503 16.49 44.69 5.27
C LEU A 503 17.61 45.59 5.76
N THR A 504 18.08 46.49 4.90
CA THR A 504 18.94 47.60 5.31
C THR A 504 18.16 48.42 6.33
N PRO A 505 18.73 48.69 7.53
CA PRO A 505 18.09 49.56 8.50
C PRO A 505 18.07 50.98 7.91
N GLY A 506 16.86 51.51 7.74
CA GLY A 506 16.60 52.92 7.45
C GLY A 506 16.23 53.67 8.71
#